data_AF-A0A1R0WJK1-F1
#
_entry.id   AF-A0A1R0WJK1-F1
#
_cell.length_a   1.000
_cell.length_b   1.000
_cell.length_c   1.000
_cell.angle_alpha   90.00
_cell.angle_beta   90.00
_cell.angle_gamma   90.00
#
_symmetry.space_group_name_H-M   'P 1'
#
loop_
_entity.id
_entity.type
_entity.pdbx_description
1 polymer ?
#
loop_
_entity_poly.entity_id
_entity_poly.type
_entity_poly.pdbx_seq_one_letter_code
_entity_poly.pdbx_strand_id
1 'polypeptide(L)'
;MCSSVFNHDEAMRWGGFIKSVYSADRTVSDANALLEIELPNWKIIAGISIEPSLFKSHSEEWIGCVMESLTDPSRKGIVYRGTETELEWIDDFEFFLLSYTEPGGVGKVEEGFARMYRSLKVHLLEGDKSLLMTEYTQNLQASSLTVAGHSLGGALTVLTAYAAAFCGMETEVYTFGSPMVGDRTFTSAYEKLVPSTWRIYNAPDIVPKLPASELGFAQPEVGIQVNSLDIPGSGRGLAEYHKMDTYLMCISQQQTNDSNSNNEKVG
;
A
#
# COMPACT_ATOMS: atom_id res chain seq x y z
N MET A 1 3.47 25.79 6.10
CA MET A 1 3.15 24.39 5.75
C MET A 1 1.71 24.18 6.21
N CYS A 2 0.78 24.04 5.27
CA CYS A 2 -0.59 23.63 5.61
C CYS A 2 -0.47 22.14 5.95
N SER A 3 -0.64 21.75 7.22
CA SER A 3 -0.80 20.33 7.52
C SER A 3 -2.09 19.90 6.82
N SER A 4 -1.98 19.08 5.77
CA SER A 4 -3.16 18.47 5.18
C SER A 4 -3.87 17.69 6.29
N VAL A 5 -5.14 18.00 6.51
CA VAL A 5 -5.97 17.30 7.50
C VAL A 5 -6.18 15.88 6.97
N PHE A 6 -6.03 14.88 7.84
CA PHE A 6 -6.29 13.49 7.48
C PHE A 6 -7.72 13.33 6.96
N ASN A 7 -7.84 12.87 5.70
CA ASN A 7 -9.13 12.69 5.05
C ASN A 7 -9.63 11.25 5.25
N HIS A 8 -10.53 11.07 6.22
CA HIS A 8 -11.13 9.78 6.54
C HIS A 8 -11.84 9.14 5.33
N ASP A 9 -12.51 9.93 4.49
CA ASP A 9 -13.26 9.41 3.34
C ASP A 9 -12.34 8.85 2.25
N GLU A 10 -11.21 9.52 1.98
CA GLU A 10 -10.20 9.00 1.04
C GLU A 10 -9.51 7.75 1.62
N ALA A 11 -9.17 7.74 2.91
CA ALA A 11 -8.61 6.56 3.55
C ALA A 11 -9.58 5.36 3.49
N MET A 12 -10.87 5.58 3.75
CA MET A 12 -11.90 4.55 3.62
C MET A 12 -12.05 4.08 2.16
N ARG A 13 -11.98 4.99 1.19
CA ARG A 13 -12.06 4.65 -0.24
C ARG A 13 -10.90 3.75 -0.68
N TRP A 14 -9.66 4.17 -0.45
CA TRP A 14 -8.48 3.41 -0.85
C TRP A 14 -8.35 2.10 -0.09
N GLY A 15 -8.70 2.09 1.20
CA GLY A 15 -8.79 0.86 1.97
C GLY A 15 -9.88 -0.10 1.46
N GLY A 16 -11.02 0.43 1.01
CA GLY A 16 -12.07 -0.34 0.34
C GLY A 16 -11.60 -0.97 -0.96
N PHE A 17 -10.82 -0.24 -1.77
CA PHE A 17 -10.25 -0.78 -3.01
C PHE A 17 -9.28 -1.93 -2.74
N ILE A 18 -8.41 -1.78 -1.73
CA ILE A 18 -7.52 -2.87 -1.29
C ILE A 18 -8.33 -4.09 -0.86
N LYS A 19 -9.41 -3.90 -0.09
CA LYS A 19 -10.30 -4.99 0.34
C LYS A 19 -10.93 -5.73 -0.84
N SER A 20 -11.34 -5.01 -1.88
CA SER A 20 -11.88 -5.66 -3.08
C SER A 20 -10.83 -6.52 -3.79
N VAL A 21 -9.56 -6.09 -3.84
CA VAL A 21 -8.46 -6.90 -4.38
C VAL A 21 -8.22 -8.18 -3.56
N TYR A 22 -8.37 -8.15 -2.23
CA TYR A 22 -8.29 -9.36 -1.41
C TYR A 22 -9.38 -10.39 -1.74
N SER A 23 -10.54 -9.94 -2.22
CA SER A 23 -11.73 -10.77 -2.47
C SER A 23 -11.78 -11.35 -3.89
N ALA A 24 -10.95 -10.86 -4.81
CA ALA A 24 -10.87 -11.35 -6.18
C ALA A 24 -10.11 -12.69 -6.27
N ASP A 25 -10.43 -13.51 -7.28
CA ASP A 25 -9.61 -14.68 -7.62
C ASP A 25 -8.20 -14.19 -7.99
N ARG A 26 -7.20 -14.88 -7.45
CA ARG A 26 -5.78 -14.53 -7.56
C ARG A 26 -5.11 -15.22 -8.73
N THR A 27 -5.79 -16.15 -9.37
CA THR A 27 -5.24 -16.96 -10.45
C THR A 27 -5.03 -16.09 -11.69
N VAL A 28 -3.76 -15.90 -12.09
CA VAL A 28 -3.40 -15.05 -13.23
C VAL A 28 -4.00 -15.52 -14.56
N SER A 29 -4.35 -16.81 -14.68
CA SER A 29 -5.04 -17.34 -15.86
C SER A 29 -6.45 -16.79 -16.06
N ASP A 30 -7.07 -16.23 -15.02
CA ASP A 30 -8.37 -15.57 -15.11
C ASP A 30 -8.21 -14.05 -15.00
N ALA A 31 -8.04 -13.39 -16.15
CA ALA A 31 -7.98 -11.94 -16.22
C ALA A 31 -9.33 -11.27 -15.90
N ASN A 32 -10.45 -12.01 -15.96
CA ASN A 32 -11.78 -11.45 -15.66
C ASN A 32 -12.00 -11.26 -14.15
N ALA A 33 -11.29 -12.02 -13.31
CA ALA A 33 -11.39 -11.91 -11.86
C ALA A 33 -11.15 -10.48 -11.35
N LEU A 34 -10.22 -9.75 -11.97
CA LEU A 34 -9.97 -8.34 -11.63
C LEU A 34 -11.04 -7.41 -12.22
N LEU A 35 -11.64 -7.74 -13.36
CA LEU A 35 -12.66 -6.92 -14.01
C LEU A 35 -14.00 -6.91 -13.25
N GLU A 36 -14.25 -7.90 -12.40
CA GLU A 36 -15.45 -7.98 -11.55
C GLU A 36 -15.36 -7.06 -10.32
N ILE A 37 -14.19 -6.49 -10.03
CA ILE A 37 -14.00 -5.58 -8.91
C ILE A 37 -14.67 -4.23 -9.18
N GLU A 38 -15.67 -3.89 -8.37
CA GLU A 38 -16.29 -2.57 -8.40
C GLU A 38 -15.43 -1.52 -7.69
N LEU A 39 -15.02 -0.48 -8.44
CA LEU A 39 -14.28 0.67 -7.92
C LEU A 39 -15.00 1.97 -8.30
N PRO A 40 -15.82 2.56 -7.41
CA PRO A 40 -16.56 3.78 -7.72
C PRO A 40 -15.69 4.91 -8.27
N ASN A 41 -16.03 5.42 -9.46
CA ASN A 41 -15.30 6.46 -10.23
C ASN A 41 -13.92 6.05 -10.78
N TRP A 42 -13.60 4.76 -10.77
CA TRP A 42 -12.36 4.21 -11.32
C TRP A 42 -12.67 3.01 -12.20
N LYS A 43 -11.80 2.75 -13.18
CA LYS A 43 -11.80 1.50 -13.93
C LYS A 43 -10.42 0.86 -13.86
N ILE A 44 -10.37 -0.45 -13.82
CA ILE A 44 -9.12 -1.20 -13.89
C ILE A 44 -8.65 -1.19 -15.34
N ILE A 45 -7.36 -0.88 -15.54
CA ILE A 45 -6.72 -0.84 -16.86
C ILE A 45 -5.59 -1.86 -17.00
N ALA A 46 -5.11 -2.41 -15.88
CA ALA A 46 -4.11 -3.48 -15.84
C ALA A 46 -4.19 -4.27 -14.53
N GLY A 47 -3.88 -5.56 -14.59
CA GLY A 47 -3.61 -6.39 -13.41
C GLY A 47 -2.14 -6.36 -13.02
N ILE A 48 -1.82 -6.62 -11.76
CA ILE A 48 -0.44 -6.71 -11.27
C ILE A 48 -0.24 -8.10 -10.66
N SER A 49 0.66 -8.90 -11.23
CA SER A 49 1.08 -10.18 -10.65
C SER A 49 2.42 -10.07 -9.97
N ILE A 50 2.69 -11.05 -9.10
CA ILE A 50 3.98 -11.22 -8.43
C ILE A 50 4.51 -12.64 -8.67
N GLU A 51 5.83 -12.77 -8.77
CA GLU A 51 6.48 -14.04 -9.08
C GLU A 51 6.36 -15.07 -7.93
N PRO A 52 6.00 -16.35 -8.22
CA PRO A 52 5.78 -17.37 -7.20
C PRO A 52 7.02 -17.69 -6.37
N SER A 53 8.22 -17.63 -6.95
CA SER A 53 9.48 -18.01 -6.31
C SER A 53 9.82 -17.18 -5.06
N LEU A 54 9.16 -16.04 -4.87
CA LEU A 54 9.32 -15.16 -3.71
C LEU A 54 8.37 -15.48 -2.55
N PHE A 55 7.42 -16.39 -2.76
CA PHE A 55 6.52 -16.89 -1.73
C PHE A 55 6.51 -18.42 -1.72
N LYS A 56 5.89 -19.04 -0.72
CA LYS A 56 5.60 -20.50 -0.73
C LYS A 56 4.53 -20.87 -1.79
N SER A 57 4.22 -19.98 -2.73
CA SER A 57 3.23 -20.21 -3.79
C SER A 57 3.84 -20.96 -4.97
N HIS A 58 3.04 -21.80 -5.62
CA HIS A 58 3.47 -22.61 -6.76
C HIS A 58 3.16 -21.97 -8.12
N SER A 59 2.49 -20.81 -8.15
CA SER A 59 2.08 -20.10 -9.37
C SER A 59 2.05 -18.58 -9.18
N GLU A 60 2.19 -17.81 -10.28
CA GLU A 60 1.97 -16.36 -10.22
C GLU A 60 0.56 -16.04 -9.71
N GLU A 61 0.48 -15.01 -8.88
CA GLU A 61 -0.77 -14.55 -8.28
C GLU A 61 -0.99 -13.06 -8.54
N TRP A 62 -2.25 -12.67 -8.74
CA TRP A 62 -2.66 -11.28 -8.69
C TRP A 62 -2.43 -10.73 -7.28
N ILE A 63 -1.67 -9.64 -7.19
CA ILE A 63 -1.38 -8.91 -5.95
C ILE A 63 -1.96 -7.49 -5.98
N GLY A 64 -2.39 -7.01 -7.14
CA GLY A 64 -2.86 -5.64 -7.28
C GLY A 64 -3.41 -5.34 -8.66
N CYS A 65 -3.77 -4.08 -8.86
CA CYS A 65 -4.18 -3.58 -10.16
C CYS A 65 -3.79 -2.10 -10.36
N VAL A 66 -3.75 -1.69 -11.61
CA VAL A 66 -3.66 -0.29 -12.02
C VAL A 66 -5.04 0.18 -12.45
N MET A 67 -5.43 1.35 -11.99
CA MET A 67 -6.72 1.97 -12.26
C MET A 67 -6.58 3.36 -12.87
N GLU A 68 -7.57 3.75 -13.66
CA GLU A 68 -7.71 5.08 -14.25
C GLU A 68 -8.99 5.73 -13.74
N SER A 69 -8.92 7.01 -13.38
CA SER A 69 -10.10 7.74 -12.94
C SER A 69 -11.06 7.97 -14.12
N LEU A 70 -12.35 7.73 -13.87
CA LEU A 70 -13.42 7.97 -14.85
C LEU A 70 -13.72 9.46 -15.03
N THR A 71 -13.37 10.31 -14.06
CA THR A 71 -13.62 11.75 -14.10
C THR A 71 -12.43 12.53 -14.62
N ASP A 72 -11.21 12.00 -14.51
CA ASP A 72 -9.99 12.58 -15.07
C ASP A 72 -8.98 11.48 -15.44
N PRO A 73 -8.92 11.05 -16.71
CA PRO A 73 -8.01 10.00 -17.16
C PRO A 73 -6.51 10.29 -16.96
N SER A 74 -6.12 11.54 -16.68
CA SER A 74 -4.73 11.87 -16.34
C SER A 74 -4.33 11.38 -14.95
N ARG A 75 -5.31 11.06 -14.09
CA ARG A 75 -5.11 10.51 -12.75
C ARG A 75 -5.12 9.00 -12.78
N LYS A 76 -4.05 8.40 -12.25
CA LYS A 76 -3.91 6.94 -12.12
C LYS A 76 -3.93 6.54 -10.65
N GLY A 77 -4.33 5.30 -10.40
CA GLY A 77 -4.30 4.67 -9.10
C GLY A 77 -3.60 3.32 -9.18
N ILE A 78 -2.91 2.91 -8.13
CA ILE A 78 -2.38 1.56 -7.98
C ILE A 78 -2.74 1.06 -6.60
N VAL A 79 -3.26 -0.17 -6.52
CA VAL A 79 -3.58 -0.83 -5.25
C VAL A 79 -2.85 -2.16 -5.12
N TYR A 80 -2.34 -2.44 -3.92
CA TYR A 80 -1.71 -3.70 -3.57
C TYR A 80 -2.37 -4.31 -2.34
N ARG A 81 -2.73 -5.59 -2.43
CA ARG A 81 -2.98 -6.42 -1.25
C ARG A 81 -1.65 -6.92 -0.67
N GLY A 82 -1.68 -7.37 0.57
CA GLY A 82 -0.62 -8.22 1.13
C GLY A 82 -0.88 -9.71 0.84
N THR A 83 -0.15 -10.58 1.54
CA THR A 83 -0.23 -12.05 1.35
C THR A 83 -1.40 -12.66 2.13
N GLU A 84 -1.66 -13.95 1.97
CA GLU A 84 -2.71 -14.62 2.76
C GLU A 84 -2.23 -15.02 4.16
N THR A 85 -0.92 -15.22 4.28
CA THR A 85 -0.22 -15.64 5.49
C THR A 85 0.66 -14.51 6.00
N GLU A 86 0.08 -13.30 6.10
CA GLU A 86 0.77 -12.03 6.42
C GLU A 86 1.57 -12.04 7.72
N LEU A 87 1.41 -13.04 8.58
CA LEU A 87 2.25 -13.20 9.76
C LEU A 87 3.30 -14.29 9.58
N GLU A 88 3.04 -15.31 8.76
CA GLU A 88 4.02 -16.36 8.48
C GLU A 88 5.16 -15.85 7.60
N TRP A 89 4.91 -14.91 6.67
CA TRP A 89 6.02 -14.32 5.89
C TRP A 89 6.98 -13.54 6.79
N ILE A 90 6.50 -12.89 7.85
CA ILE A 90 7.35 -12.16 8.79
C ILE A 90 8.34 -13.11 9.47
N ASP A 91 7.87 -14.31 9.82
CA ASP A 91 8.70 -15.33 10.48
C ASP A 91 9.77 -15.90 9.53
N ASP A 92 9.50 -15.92 8.21
CA ASP A 92 10.43 -16.43 7.19
C ASP A 92 11.47 -15.38 6.72
N PHE A 93 11.28 -14.09 7.01
CA PHE A 93 12.17 -13.02 6.50
C PHE A 93 13.44 -12.87 7.32
N GLU A 94 14.59 -13.07 6.65
CA GLU A 94 15.87 -12.59 7.14
C GLU A 94 16.00 -11.11 6.77
N PHE A 95 15.62 -10.21 7.67
CA PHE A 95 15.54 -8.77 7.42
C PHE A 95 16.91 -8.13 7.15
N PHE A 96 17.33 -8.17 5.88
CA PHE A 96 18.56 -7.57 5.41
C PHE A 96 18.32 -6.27 4.66
N LEU A 97 19.21 -5.29 4.87
CA LEU A 97 19.22 -4.03 4.13
C LEU A 97 20.19 -4.13 2.94
N LEU A 98 19.70 -3.91 1.72
CA LEU A 98 20.54 -3.68 0.54
C LEU A 98 20.43 -2.23 0.05
N SER A 99 21.41 -1.79 -0.73
CA SER A 99 21.32 -0.52 -1.44
C SER A 99 20.12 -0.48 -2.38
N TYR A 100 19.32 0.59 -2.30
CA TYR A 100 18.23 0.83 -3.25
C TYR A 100 18.80 1.29 -4.59
N THR A 101 18.43 0.62 -5.69
CA THR A 101 18.99 0.88 -7.03
C THR A 101 17.96 1.28 -8.08
N GLU A 102 16.67 1.33 -7.73
CA GLU A 102 15.62 1.79 -8.63
C GLU A 102 15.68 3.33 -8.78
N PRO A 103 14.85 3.96 -9.63
CA PRO A 103 14.86 5.42 -9.80
C PRO A 103 14.86 6.16 -8.46
N GLY A 104 15.83 7.06 -8.28
CA GLY A 104 16.08 7.76 -7.02
C GLY A 104 17.05 7.07 -6.06
N GLY A 105 17.66 5.95 -6.46
CA GLY A 105 18.67 5.15 -5.73
C GLY A 105 19.41 5.87 -4.62
N VAL A 106 18.93 5.71 -3.38
CA VAL A 106 19.46 6.35 -2.18
C VAL A 106 19.15 5.50 -0.95
N GLY A 107 20.08 5.45 -0.01
CA GLY A 107 19.93 4.65 1.21
C GLY A 107 19.79 3.16 0.94
N LYS A 108 19.14 2.46 1.86
CA LYS A 108 18.93 1.02 1.80
C LYS A 108 17.48 0.67 2.03
N VAL A 109 17.04 -0.42 1.40
CA VAL A 109 15.71 -1.01 1.56
C VAL A 109 15.85 -2.48 1.97
N GLU A 110 14.79 -3.03 2.55
CA GLU A 110 14.70 -4.45 2.86
C GLU A 110 14.83 -5.30 1.58
N GLU A 111 15.58 -6.39 1.66
CA GLU A 111 15.89 -7.23 0.51
C GLU A 111 14.71 -7.94 -0.11
N GLY A 112 13.86 -8.56 0.70
CA GLY A 112 12.65 -9.18 0.20
C GLY A 112 11.73 -8.17 -0.51
N PHE A 113 11.48 -6.99 0.08
CA PHE A 113 10.64 -5.95 -0.52
C PHE A 113 11.21 -5.48 -1.85
N ALA A 114 12.52 -5.26 -1.95
CA ALA A 114 13.15 -4.89 -3.21
C ALA A 114 13.05 -5.98 -4.28
N ARG A 115 13.28 -7.25 -3.89
CA ARG A 115 13.14 -8.40 -4.80
C ARG A 115 11.70 -8.55 -5.30
N MET A 116 10.73 -8.45 -4.40
CA MET A 116 9.30 -8.51 -4.74
C MET A 116 8.89 -7.37 -5.66
N TYR A 117 9.30 -6.14 -5.35
CA TYR A 117 9.01 -4.99 -6.21
C TYR A 117 9.57 -5.17 -7.63
N ARG A 118 10.79 -5.71 -7.76
CA ARG A 118 11.42 -5.99 -9.07
C ARG A 118 10.76 -7.12 -9.86
N SER A 119 10.08 -8.05 -9.19
CA SER A 119 9.40 -9.17 -9.85
C SER A 119 7.95 -8.86 -10.25
N LEU A 120 7.41 -7.74 -9.79
CA LEU A 120 6.06 -7.31 -10.15
C LEU A 120 5.92 -7.14 -11.66
N LYS A 121 4.88 -7.75 -12.22
CA LYS A 121 4.50 -7.63 -13.64
C LYS A 121 3.15 -6.95 -13.76
N VAL A 122 3.10 -5.91 -14.58
CA VAL A 122 1.86 -5.21 -14.97
C VAL A 122 1.36 -5.82 -16.27
N HIS A 123 0.19 -6.44 -16.20
CA HIS A 123 -0.49 -7.08 -17.32
C HIS A 123 -1.56 -6.13 -17.85
N LEU A 124 -1.31 -5.55 -19.02
CA LEU A 124 -2.26 -4.63 -19.64
C LEU A 124 -3.50 -5.41 -20.08
N LEU A 125 -4.69 -4.87 -19.85
CA LEU A 125 -5.93 -5.51 -20.32
C LEU A 125 -6.06 -5.42 -21.85
N GLU A 126 -5.42 -4.42 -22.47
CA GLU A 126 -5.35 -4.26 -23.91
C GLU A 126 -4.07 -4.91 -24.45
N GLY A 127 -4.20 -6.19 -24.83
CA GLY A 127 -3.14 -6.97 -25.49
C GLY A 127 -2.41 -7.94 -24.56
N ASP A 128 -1.73 -8.93 -25.15
CA ASP A 128 -1.00 -9.97 -24.43
C ASP A 128 0.42 -9.52 -24.05
N LYS A 129 0.51 -8.36 -23.38
CA LYS A 129 1.78 -7.75 -22.99
C LYS A 129 1.83 -7.52 -21.49
N SER A 130 2.92 -7.98 -20.88
CA SER A 130 3.29 -7.62 -19.52
C SER A 130 4.58 -6.80 -19.52
N LEU A 131 4.67 -5.87 -18.57
CA LEU A 131 5.84 -5.04 -18.31
C LEU A 131 6.25 -5.22 -16.85
N LEU A 132 7.54 -5.12 -16.55
CA LEU A 132 7.96 -5.02 -15.16
C LEU A 132 7.43 -3.72 -14.55
N MET A 133 7.07 -3.73 -13.27
CA MET A 133 6.59 -2.52 -12.58
C MET A 133 7.58 -1.35 -12.66
N THR A 134 8.88 -1.66 -12.63
CA THR A 134 9.96 -0.66 -12.79
C THR A 134 9.95 -0.01 -14.16
N GLU A 135 9.67 -0.76 -15.23
CA GLU A 135 9.52 -0.23 -16.59
C GLU A 135 8.18 0.50 -16.75
N TYR A 136 7.10 -0.05 -16.19
CA TYR A 136 5.76 0.53 -16.28
C TYR A 136 5.71 1.92 -15.65
N THR A 137 6.22 2.06 -14.42
CA THR A 137 6.22 3.34 -13.69
C THR A 137 7.06 4.41 -14.37
N GLN A 138 8.19 4.06 -14.99
CA GLN A 138 9.01 5.02 -15.75
C GLN A 138 8.31 5.55 -17.01
N ASN A 139 7.46 4.74 -17.63
CA ASN A 139 6.77 5.10 -18.87
C ASN A 139 5.33 5.61 -18.64
N LEU A 140 4.82 5.51 -17.39
CA LEU A 140 3.45 5.87 -17.05
C LEU A 140 3.20 7.35 -17.29
N GLN A 141 2.32 7.65 -18.24
CA GLN A 141 1.86 9.01 -18.50
C GLN A 141 0.69 9.34 -17.57
N ALA A 142 0.98 9.98 -16.45
CA ALA A 142 -0.01 10.43 -15.47
C ALA A 142 0.37 11.81 -14.93
N SER A 143 -0.63 12.66 -14.69
CA SER A 143 -0.45 13.93 -13.98
C SER A 143 -0.25 13.69 -12.48
N SER A 144 -1.03 12.76 -11.93
CA SER A 144 -0.94 12.32 -10.54
C SER A 144 -1.12 10.80 -10.43
N LEU A 145 -0.43 10.19 -9.47
CA LEU A 145 -0.55 8.78 -9.13
C LEU A 145 -0.86 8.63 -7.64
N THR A 146 -2.01 8.05 -7.31
CA THR A 146 -2.29 7.60 -5.94
C THR A 146 -1.94 6.12 -5.80
N VAL A 147 -1.15 5.76 -4.80
CA VAL A 147 -0.76 4.37 -4.54
C VAL A 147 -1.24 3.96 -3.15
N ALA A 148 -1.89 2.82 -3.03
CA ALA A 148 -2.37 2.34 -1.75
C ALA A 148 -2.07 0.86 -1.52
N GLY A 149 -1.77 0.50 -0.27
CA GLY A 149 -1.54 -0.90 0.04
C GLY A 149 -1.59 -1.24 1.52
N HIS A 150 -1.86 -2.52 1.78
CA HIS A 150 -1.97 -3.08 3.12
C HIS A 150 -0.85 -4.09 3.38
N SER A 151 -0.34 -4.15 4.61
CA SER A 151 0.70 -5.12 5.04
C SER A 151 1.91 -5.07 4.10
N LEU A 152 2.32 -6.20 3.53
CA LEU A 152 3.31 -6.30 2.46
C LEU A 152 3.01 -5.37 1.27
N GLY A 153 1.76 -5.27 0.86
CA GLY A 153 1.34 -4.33 -0.19
C GLY A 153 1.63 -2.86 0.17
N GLY A 154 1.70 -2.54 1.46
CA GLY A 154 2.17 -1.25 1.97
C GLY A 154 3.66 -1.00 1.68
N ALA A 155 4.51 -2.02 1.82
CA ALA A 155 5.92 -1.91 1.47
C ALA A 155 6.11 -1.69 -0.04
N LEU A 156 5.38 -2.45 -0.87
CA LEU A 156 5.37 -2.27 -2.33
C LEU A 156 4.85 -0.88 -2.73
N THR A 157 3.84 -0.37 -2.02
CA THR A 157 3.30 0.98 -2.20
C THR A 157 4.36 2.06 -2.03
N VAL A 158 5.17 1.98 -0.97
CA VAL A 158 6.26 2.95 -0.71
C VAL A 158 7.29 2.92 -1.84
N LEU A 159 7.72 1.73 -2.28
CA LEU A 159 8.71 1.59 -3.36
C LEU A 159 8.17 2.10 -4.71
N THR A 160 6.92 1.75 -5.05
CA THR A 160 6.25 2.22 -6.27
C THR A 160 6.10 3.73 -6.27
N ALA A 161 5.62 4.31 -5.17
CA ALA A 161 5.40 5.75 -5.07
C ALA A 161 6.70 6.54 -5.13
N TYR A 162 7.78 6.04 -4.50
CA TYR A 162 9.08 6.69 -4.56
C TYR A 162 9.63 6.75 -5.99
N ALA A 163 9.64 5.61 -6.69
CA ALA A 163 10.11 5.52 -8.06
C ALA A 163 9.29 6.43 -9.00
N ALA A 164 7.96 6.41 -8.85
CA ALA A 164 7.06 7.25 -9.64
C ALA A 164 7.29 8.76 -9.39
N ALA A 165 7.42 9.16 -8.13
CA ALA A 165 7.69 10.55 -7.76
C ALA A 165 9.05 11.03 -8.27
N PHE A 166 10.06 10.15 -8.27
CA PHE A 166 11.37 10.45 -8.84
C PHE A 166 11.31 10.65 -10.36
N CYS A 167 10.41 9.96 -11.04
CA CYS A 167 10.10 10.18 -12.45
C CYS A 167 9.25 11.44 -12.71
N GLY A 168 8.92 12.23 -11.68
CA GLY A 168 8.26 13.53 -11.79
C GLY A 168 6.74 13.51 -11.70
N MET A 169 6.14 12.37 -11.32
CA MET A 169 4.70 12.30 -11.04
C MET A 169 4.37 12.91 -9.68
N GLU A 170 3.26 13.65 -9.58
CA GLU A 170 2.69 13.99 -8.27
C GLU A 170 2.13 12.72 -7.64
N THR A 171 2.60 12.38 -6.43
CA THR A 171 2.24 11.12 -5.78
C THR A 171 1.54 11.32 -4.45
N GLU A 172 0.50 10.52 -4.23
CA GLU A 172 -0.21 10.42 -2.96
C GLU A 172 -0.22 8.96 -2.50
N VAL A 173 -0.03 8.72 -1.21
CA VAL A 173 0.14 7.38 -0.65
C VAL A 173 -0.81 7.11 0.50
N TYR A 174 -1.45 5.93 0.49
CA TYR A 174 -2.22 5.40 1.61
C TYR A 174 -1.69 4.02 2.00
N THR A 175 -1.05 3.90 3.16
CA THR A 175 -0.58 2.61 3.67
C THR A 175 -1.33 2.21 4.93
N PHE A 176 -1.68 0.93 5.03
CA PHE A 176 -2.37 0.35 6.18
C PHE A 176 -1.53 -0.79 6.73
N GLY A 177 -1.03 -0.65 7.96
CA GLY A 177 -0.23 -1.72 8.57
C GLY A 177 1.11 -2.00 7.86
N SER A 178 1.66 -1.05 7.09
CA SER A 178 2.92 -1.27 6.37
C SER A 178 4.10 -1.49 7.33
N PRO A 179 4.97 -2.50 7.07
CA PRO A 179 6.25 -2.62 7.76
C PRO A 179 7.20 -1.48 7.40
N MET A 180 8.34 -1.39 8.10
CA MET A 180 9.43 -0.46 7.79
C MET A 180 10.15 -0.93 6.51
N VAL A 181 10.21 -0.07 5.51
CA VAL A 181 10.67 -0.45 4.16
C VAL A 181 12.17 -0.32 3.97
N GLY A 182 12.81 0.62 4.68
CA GLY A 182 14.22 0.90 4.49
C GLY A 182 14.85 1.64 5.66
N ASP A 183 16.11 2.01 5.46
CA ASP A 183 16.88 2.76 6.43
C ASP A 183 16.46 4.23 6.49
N ARG A 184 16.95 4.94 7.50
CA ARG A 184 16.66 6.38 7.66
C ARG A 184 17.04 7.21 6.43
N THR A 185 18.10 6.81 5.70
CA THR A 185 18.55 7.53 4.51
C THR A 185 17.51 7.44 3.40
N PHE A 186 17.00 6.24 3.12
CA PHE A 186 15.91 6.00 2.17
C PHE A 186 14.63 6.69 2.64
N THR A 187 14.21 6.48 3.89
CA THR A 187 12.96 7.02 4.44
C THR A 187 12.94 8.56 4.38
N SER A 188 14.02 9.23 4.75
CA SER A 188 14.09 10.70 4.68
C SER A 188 14.14 11.23 3.24
N ALA A 189 14.60 10.45 2.27
CA ALA A 189 14.49 10.82 0.86
C ALA A 189 13.06 10.64 0.34
N TYR A 190 12.41 9.54 0.74
CA TYR A 190 11.02 9.26 0.45
C TYR A 190 10.08 10.36 0.96
N GLU A 191 10.20 10.75 2.23
CA GLU A 191 9.34 11.79 2.83
C GLU A 191 9.43 13.15 2.13
N LYS A 192 10.62 13.49 1.60
CA LYS A 192 10.82 14.73 0.85
C LYS A 192 10.16 14.70 -0.52
N LEU A 193 10.16 13.52 -1.16
CA LEU A 193 9.70 13.35 -2.52
C LEU A 193 8.21 13.00 -2.61
N VAL A 194 7.68 12.34 -1.57
CA VAL A 194 6.29 11.89 -1.44
C VAL A 194 5.68 12.47 -0.14
N PRO A 195 5.54 13.80 -0.04
CA PRO A 195 5.05 14.44 1.18
C PRO A 195 3.57 14.12 1.48
N SER A 196 2.79 13.75 0.47
CA SER A 196 1.39 13.35 0.60
C SER A 196 1.26 11.87 0.97
N THR A 197 1.89 11.50 2.10
CA THR A 197 1.88 10.12 2.62
C THR A 197 1.02 9.99 3.86
N TRP A 198 0.00 9.14 3.76
CA TRP A 198 -0.88 8.78 4.86
C TRP A 198 -0.52 7.38 5.33
N ARG A 199 0.28 7.30 6.40
CA ARG A 199 0.67 6.03 7.03
C ARG A 199 -0.26 5.70 8.19
N ILE A 200 -1.24 4.83 7.96
CA ILE A 200 -2.20 4.39 8.97
C ILE A 200 -1.66 3.15 9.68
N TYR A 201 -1.58 3.20 11.01
CA TYR A 201 -1.13 2.07 11.83
C TYR A 201 -2.08 1.83 13.00
N ASN A 202 -2.39 0.57 13.27
CA ASN A 202 -3.21 0.17 14.41
C ASN A 202 -2.31 -0.07 15.63
N ALA A 203 -2.62 0.54 16.78
CA ALA A 203 -1.78 0.52 17.97
C ALA A 203 -1.33 -0.90 18.45
N PRO A 204 -2.23 -1.91 18.52
CA PRO A 204 -1.85 -3.28 18.90
C PRO A 204 -1.24 -4.10 17.74
N ASP A 205 -1.23 -3.58 16.52
CA ASP A 205 -0.57 -4.24 15.38
C ASP A 205 0.96 -4.10 15.49
N ILE A 206 1.65 -5.22 15.28
CA ILE A 206 3.11 -5.31 15.36
C ILE A 206 3.79 -5.06 14.02
N VAL A 207 3.10 -5.26 12.89
CA VAL A 207 3.72 -5.21 11.56
C VAL A 207 4.38 -3.85 11.28
N PRO A 208 3.77 -2.70 11.62
CA PRO A 208 4.41 -1.40 11.48
C PRO A 208 5.69 -1.18 12.31
N LYS A 209 5.96 -2.06 13.28
CA LYS A 209 7.15 -2.02 14.14
C LYS A 209 8.28 -2.92 13.62
N LEU A 210 8.01 -3.71 12.58
CA LEU A 210 8.97 -4.63 11.99
C LEU A 210 9.65 -4.01 10.76
N PRO A 211 10.90 -4.34 10.43
CA PRO A 211 11.76 -5.32 11.12
C PRO A 211 12.19 -4.92 12.54
N ALA A 212 12.71 -3.71 12.71
CA ALA A 212 12.95 -3.01 13.98
C ALA A 212 13.85 -1.80 13.72
N SER A 213 13.69 -0.71 14.49
CA SER A 213 14.59 0.45 14.37
C SER A 213 16.03 0.15 14.81
N GLU A 214 16.21 -0.79 15.72
CA GLU A 214 17.50 -1.29 16.19
C GLU A 214 18.30 -1.99 15.09
N LEU A 215 17.63 -2.51 14.07
CA LEU A 215 18.24 -3.12 12.88
C LEU A 215 18.57 -2.07 11.79
N GLY A 216 18.38 -0.78 12.07
CA GLY A 216 18.68 0.32 11.17
C GLY A 216 17.53 0.75 10.27
N PHE A 217 16.34 0.16 10.44
CA PHE A 217 15.13 0.52 9.69
C PHE A 217 14.45 1.77 10.27
N ALA A 218 13.68 2.48 9.45
CA ALA A 218 12.95 3.67 9.86
C ALA A 218 11.57 3.75 9.19
N GLN A 219 10.55 4.10 9.97
CA GLN A 219 9.27 4.57 9.42
C GLN A 219 9.34 6.06 9.05
N PRO A 220 8.52 6.52 8.10
CA PRO A 220 8.17 7.92 7.98
C PRO A 220 7.70 8.48 9.34
N GLU A 221 8.15 9.68 9.66
CA GLU A 221 8.00 10.38 10.95
C GLU A 221 6.53 10.59 11.32
N VAL A 222 5.71 10.97 10.35
CA VAL A 222 4.27 11.18 10.56
C VAL A 222 3.50 9.88 10.29
N GLY A 223 2.60 9.53 11.19
CA GLY A 223 1.65 8.44 11.01
C GLY A 223 0.33 8.72 11.71
N ILE A 224 -0.75 8.14 11.19
CA ILE A 224 -2.09 8.23 11.74
C ILE A 224 -2.34 6.97 12.56
N GLN A 225 -2.38 7.14 13.87
CA GLN A 225 -2.69 6.05 14.79
C GLN A 225 -4.19 5.79 14.82
N VAL A 226 -4.56 4.53 14.64
CA VAL A 226 -5.87 4.01 15.00
C VAL A 226 -5.72 3.00 16.15
N ASN A 227 -6.80 2.69 16.85
CA ASN A 227 -6.74 1.75 17.97
C ASN A 227 -7.95 0.83 18.03
N SER A 228 -7.77 -0.40 17.55
CA SER A 228 -8.82 -1.41 17.60
C SER A 228 -9.14 -1.89 19.02
N LEU A 229 -8.30 -1.61 20.02
CA LEU A 229 -8.63 -1.93 21.41
C LEU A 229 -9.86 -1.15 21.90
N ASP A 230 -10.09 0.04 21.35
CA ASP A 230 -11.18 0.93 21.73
C ASP A 230 -12.53 0.54 21.08
N ILE A 231 -12.54 -0.47 20.20
CA ILE A 231 -13.74 -0.90 19.47
C ILE A 231 -14.32 -2.16 20.13
N PRO A 232 -15.52 -2.08 20.75
CA PRO A 232 -16.19 -3.26 21.27
C PRO A 232 -16.47 -4.28 20.17
N GLY A 233 -16.17 -5.55 20.43
CA GLY A 233 -16.44 -6.64 19.49
C GLY A 233 -15.42 -6.82 18.35
N SER A 234 -14.40 -5.96 18.24
CA SER A 234 -13.28 -6.25 17.32
C SER A 234 -12.52 -7.50 17.79
N GLY A 235 -12.06 -8.31 16.83
CA GLY A 235 -11.21 -9.46 17.11
C GLY A 235 -9.96 -9.11 17.92
N ARG A 236 -9.46 -10.08 18.69
CA ARG A 236 -8.24 -9.93 19.50
C ARG A 236 -7.18 -10.93 19.05
N GLY A 237 -5.96 -10.47 18.88
CA GLY A 237 -4.81 -11.27 18.43
C GLY A 237 -4.07 -10.61 17.28
N LEU A 238 -2.82 -11.00 17.05
CA LEU A 238 -1.95 -10.37 16.05
C LEU A 238 -2.59 -10.35 14.66
N ALA A 239 -3.17 -11.47 14.23
CA ALA A 239 -3.85 -11.57 12.93
C ALA A 239 -5.08 -10.65 12.87
N GLU A 240 -5.86 -10.56 13.95
CA GLU A 240 -7.05 -9.69 13.99
C GLU A 240 -6.68 -8.20 13.97
N TYR A 241 -5.63 -7.80 14.68
CA TYR A 241 -5.15 -6.43 14.69
C TYR A 241 -4.63 -5.97 13.33
N HIS A 242 -4.13 -6.91 12.54
CA HIS A 242 -3.53 -6.67 11.24
C HIS A 242 -4.51 -6.81 10.06
N LYS A 243 -5.79 -7.17 10.25
CA LYS A 243 -6.73 -7.25 9.12
C LYS A 243 -7.07 -5.87 8.57
N MET A 244 -7.13 -5.74 7.25
CA MET A 244 -7.63 -4.55 6.56
C MET A 244 -9.02 -4.11 7.07
N ASP A 245 -9.91 -5.06 7.38
CA ASP A 245 -11.23 -4.77 7.96
C ASP A 245 -11.13 -4.08 9.33
N THR A 246 -10.18 -4.50 10.16
CA THR A 246 -9.94 -3.87 11.47
C THR A 246 -9.50 -2.43 11.28
N TYR A 247 -8.64 -2.13 10.30
CA TYR A 247 -8.25 -0.77 9.96
C TYR A 247 -9.44 0.10 9.55
N LEU A 248 -10.28 -0.40 8.62
CA LEU A 248 -11.47 0.30 8.15
C LEU A 248 -12.48 0.56 9.28
N MET A 249 -12.68 -0.42 10.18
CA MET A 249 -13.52 -0.25 11.36
C MET A 249 -13.01 0.89 12.26
N CYS A 250 -11.70 0.99 12.47
CA CYS A 250 -11.15 2.04 13.32
C CYS A 250 -11.25 3.43 12.71
N ILE A 251 -11.01 3.57 11.40
CA ILE A 251 -11.14 4.85 10.70
C ILE A 251 -12.59 5.35 10.76
N SER A 252 -13.55 4.45 10.52
CA SER A 252 -14.98 4.76 10.63
C SER A 252 -15.39 5.23 12.05
N GLN A 253 -14.85 4.59 13.09
CA GLN A 253 -15.08 5.01 14.47
C GLN A 253 -14.47 6.39 14.77
N GLN A 254 -13.24 6.67 14.31
CA GLN A 254 -12.61 7.98 14.48
C GLN A 254 -13.40 9.09 13.80
N GLN A 255 -13.84 8.87 12.56
CA GLN A 255 -14.68 9.81 11.82
C GLN A 255 -15.98 10.15 12.56
N THR A 256 -16.60 9.14 13.18
CA THR A 256 -17.80 9.33 14.00
C THR A 256 -17.51 10.17 15.24
N ASN A 257 -16.41 9.88 15.94
CA ASN A 257 -16.00 10.62 17.14
C ASN A 257 -15.68 12.09 16.82
N ASP A 258 -14.95 12.34 15.74
CA ASP A 258 -14.59 13.69 15.30
C ASP A 258 -15.84 14.51 14.95
N SER A 259 -16.80 13.90 14.24
CA SER A 259 -18.08 14.52 13.90
C SER A 259 -18.89 14.90 15.14
N ASN A 260 -18.94 14.01 16.14
CA ASN A 260 -19.64 14.28 17.40
C ASN A 260 -18.97 15.40 18.21
N SER A 261 -17.64 15.41 18.28
CA SER A 261 -16.88 16.44 19.02
C SER A 261 -17.03 17.85 18.41
N ASN A 262 -17.20 17.94 17.09
CA ASN A 262 -17.46 19.21 16.42
C ASN A 262 -18.89 19.71 16.66
N ASN A 263 -19.87 18.82 16.78
CA ASN A 263 -21.25 19.18 17.10
C ASN A 263 -21.40 19.69 18.55
N GLU A 264 -20.67 19.10 19.51
CA GLU A 264 -20.69 19.54 20.92
C GLU A 264 -20.05 20.91 21.17
N LYS A 265 -19.15 21.37 20.27
CA LYS A 265 -18.51 22.69 20.40
C LYS A 265 -19.31 23.85 19.80
N VAL A 266 -20.39 23.55 19.06
CA VAL A 266 -21.22 24.54 18.36
C VAL A 266 -22.59 24.74 19.03
N GLY A 267 -22.95 23.88 19.99
CA GLY A 267 -24.16 24.00 20.83
C GLY A 267 -23.90 24.71 22.15
#